data_AF-A0A4S0JPV7-F1
#
_entry.id   AF-A0A4S0JPV7-F1
#
_cell.length_a   1.000
_cell.length_b   1.000
_cell.length_c   1.000
_cell.angle_alpha   90.00
_cell.angle_beta   90.00
_cell.angle_gamma   90.00
#
_symmetry.space_group_name_H-M   'P 1'
#
loop_
_entity.id
_entity.type
_entity.pdbx_description
1 polymer ?
#
loop_
_entity_poly.entity_id
_entity_poly.type
_entity_poly.pdbx_seq_one_letter_code
_entity_poly.pdbx_strand_id
1 'polypeptide(L)'
;MSLAEHRGALAPLGFLRVAINLGNPVLAQGDARSPRGPSLELATALAQRIGVQARFRCHDAAASVVAAANEDGWDLAFLAIDPARADRIAFSA
;
A
#
# COMPACT_ATOMS: atom_id res chain seq x y z
N MET A 1 -15.79 -2.51 16.61
CA MET A 1 -14.55 -1.71 16.54
C MET A 1 -14.61 -0.80 15.33
N SER A 2 -14.17 0.45 15.49
CA SER A 2 -13.99 1.39 14.39
C SER A 2 -12.66 1.16 13.68
N LEU A 3 -12.54 1.60 12.43
CA LEU A 3 -11.29 1.50 11.68
C LEU A 3 -10.17 2.34 12.34
N ALA A 4 -10.53 3.43 13.02
CA ALA A 4 -9.59 4.31 13.71
C ALA A 4 -8.87 3.63 14.89
N GLU A 5 -9.48 2.62 15.53
CA GLU A 5 -8.85 1.87 16.62
C GLU A 5 -7.62 1.08 16.13
N HIS A 6 -7.54 0.78 14.82
CA HIS A 6 -6.43 0.04 14.21
C HIS A 6 -5.30 0.95 13.68
N ARG A 7 -5.40 2.27 13.88
CA ARG A 7 -4.40 3.24 13.39
C ARG A 7 -2.97 2.89 13.79
N GLY A 8 -2.74 2.44 15.03
CA GLY A 8 -1.40 2.08 15.50
C GLY A 8 -0.80 0.87 14.77
N ALA A 9 -1.64 -0.09 14.37
CA ALA A 9 -1.20 -1.27 13.63
C ALA A 9 -0.99 -0.98 12.13
N LEU A 10 -1.85 -0.15 11.53
CA LEU A 10 -1.80 0.16 10.10
C LEU A 10 -0.86 1.32 9.74
N ALA A 11 -0.63 2.24 10.67
CA ALA A 11 0.18 3.44 10.46
C ALA A 11 1.09 3.68 11.69
N PRO A 12 2.02 2.76 11.98
CA PRO A 12 2.85 2.80 13.20
C PRO A 12 3.71 4.06 13.31
N LEU A 13 4.01 4.71 12.18
CA LEU A 13 4.79 5.94 12.11
C LEU A 13 3.95 7.23 12.14
N GLY A 14 2.62 7.11 12.35
CA GLY A 14 1.68 8.24 12.29
C GLY A 14 1.23 8.62 10.88
N PHE A 15 1.66 7.89 9.86
CA PHE A 15 1.21 7.98 8.47
C PHE A 15 1.19 6.58 7.85
N LEU A 16 0.34 6.38 6.83
CA LEU A 16 0.19 5.12 6.12
C LEU A 16 1.16 5.09 4.93
N ARG A 17 2.20 4.25 4.97
CA ARG A 17 3.12 4.04 3.85
C ARG A 17 2.49 3.08 2.85
N VAL A 18 2.37 3.49 1.59
CA VAL A 18 1.69 2.70 0.56
C VAL A 18 2.60 2.48 -0.64
N ALA A 19 2.82 1.21 -0.99
CA ALA A 19 3.49 0.85 -2.21
C ALA A 19 2.55 0.91 -3.41
N ILE A 20 2.96 1.64 -4.44
CA ILE A 20 2.23 1.84 -5.70
C ILE A 20 2.96 1.11 -6.82
N ASN A 21 2.30 0.10 -7.40
CA ASN A 21 2.85 -0.67 -8.52
C ASN A 21 2.51 -0.01 -9.86
N LEU A 22 3.40 0.83 -10.38
CA LEU A 22 3.26 1.47 -11.70
C LEU A 22 3.42 0.47 -12.86
N GLY A 23 3.99 -0.72 -12.60
CA GLY A 23 4.05 -1.81 -13.56
C GLY A 23 2.70 -2.47 -13.86
N ASN A 24 1.64 -2.10 -13.13
CA ASN A 24 0.27 -2.55 -13.40
C ASN A 24 -0.65 -1.36 -13.69
N PRO A 25 -0.94 -1.04 -14.98
CA PRO A 25 -1.74 0.12 -15.37
C PRO A 25 -3.21 0.07 -14.91
N VAL A 26 -3.72 -1.10 -14.53
CA VAL A 26 -5.06 -1.25 -13.93
C VAL A 26 -5.07 -0.71 -12.50
N LEU A 27 -3.96 -0.87 -11.77
CA LEU A 27 -3.83 -0.47 -10.37
C LEU A 27 -3.38 0.98 -10.19
N ALA A 28 -2.45 1.42 -11.04
CA ALA A 28 -1.88 2.76 -10.99
C ALA A 28 -1.36 3.21 -12.36
N GLN A 29 -1.41 4.51 -12.62
CA GLN A 29 -0.99 5.15 -13.86
C GLN A 29 -0.13 6.38 -13.56
N GLY A 30 0.55 6.91 -14.58
CA GLY A 30 1.42 8.08 -14.45
C GLY A 30 2.87 7.69 -14.17
N ASP A 31 3.59 8.56 -13.46
CA ASP A 31 4.99 8.36 -13.07
C ASP A 31 5.17 8.59 -11.57
N ALA A 32 6.39 8.41 -11.06
CA ALA A 32 6.67 8.58 -9.64
C ALA A 32 6.44 10.00 -9.09
N ARG A 33 6.35 11.02 -9.97
CA ARG A 33 6.08 12.41 -9.58
C ARG A 33 4.60 12.74 -9.59
N SER A 34 3.83 12.10 -10.46
CA SER A 34 2.38 12.28 -10.57
C SER A 34 1.64 10.94 -10.75
N PRO A 35 1.69 10.07 -9.74
CA PRO A 35 0.97 8.80 -9.78
C PRO A 35 -0.53 9.04 -9.54
N ARG A 36 -1.37 8.20 -10.14
CA ARG A 36 -2.84 8.26 -10.00
C ARG A 36 -3.46 6.87 -10.19
N GLY A 37 -4.75 6.77 -9.88
CA GLY A 37 -5.55 5.56 -10.14
C GLY A 37 -6.03 4.85 -8.88
N PRO A 38 -6.69 3.69 -9.04
CA PRO A 38 -7.48 3.07 -7.98
C PRO A 38 -6.70 2.77 -6.70
N SER A 39 -5.44 2.35 -6.80
CA SER A 39 -4.62 2.07 -5.62
C SER A 39 -4.39 3.29 -4.74
N LEU A 40 -4.16 4.46 -5.37
CA LEU A 40 -3.94 5.71 -4.64
C LEU A 40 -5.24 6.22 -4.03
N GLU A 41 -6.35 6.11 -4.75
CA GLU A 41 -7.67 6.53 -4.28
C GLU A 41 -8.11 5.72 -3.06
N LEU A 42 -8.00 4.38 -3.14
CA LEU A 42 -8.36 3.48 -2.04
C LEU A 42 -7.44 3.69 -0.83
N ALA A 43 -6.13 3.84 -1.04
CA ALA A 43 -5.19 4.14 0.02
C ALA A 43 -5.48 5.49 0.70
N THR A 44 -5.81 6.52 -0.08
CA THR A 44 -6.15 7.84 0.44
C THR A 44 -7.43 7.77 1.27
N ALA A 45 -8.46 7.10 0.77
CA ALA A 45 -9.71 6.90 1.50
C ALA A 45 -9.50 6.11 2.80
N LEU A 46 -8.66 5.08 2.79
CA LEU A 46 -8.31 4.32 3.99
C LEU A 46 -7.59 5.20 5.01
N ALA A 47 -6.55 5.93 4.58
CA ALA A 47 -5.79 6.82 5.45
C ALA A 47 -6.68 7.89 6.11
N GLN A 48 -7.60 8.48 5.35
CA GLN A 48 -8.59 9.42 5.87
C GLN A 48 -9.50 8.77 6.93
N ARG A 49 -9.98 7.54 6.69
CA ARG A 49 -10.86 6.82 7.63
C ARG A 49 -10.17 6.40 8.92
N ILE A 50 -8.85 6.20 8.90
CA ILE A 50 -8.05 5.94 10.12
C ILE A 50 -7.42 7.21 10.72
N GLY A 51 -7.63 8.38 10.10
CA GLY A 51 -7.20 9.68 10.60
C GLY A 51 -5.70 9.95 10.46
N VAL A 52 -5.07 9.51 9.36
CA VAL A 52 -3.66 9.76 9.04
C VAL A 52 -3.47 10.19 7.59
N GLN A 53 -2.26 10.63 7.24
CA GLN A 53 -1.88 10.89 5.84
C GLN A 53 -1.38 9.61 5.16
N ALA A 54 -1.69 9.43 3.88
CA ALA A 54 -1.05 8.42 3.03
C ALA A 54 0.26 8.98 2.45
N ARG A 55 1.31 8.15 2.40
CA ARG A 55 2.58 8.45 1.72
C ARG A 55 2.87 7.37 0.69
N PHE A 56 3.03 7.77 -0.56
CA PHE A 56 3.17 6.85 -1.68
C PHE A 56 4.63 6.62 -2.03
N ARG A 57 5.01 5.35 -2.19
CA ARG A 57 6.29 4.93 -2.78
C ARG A 57 5.99 4.19 -4.08
N CYS A 58 6.44 4.75 -5.20
CA CYS A 58 6.23 4.12 -6.50
C CYS A 58 7.27 3.05 -6.77
N HIS A 59 6.82 1.95 -7.36
CA HIS A 59 7.61 0.80 -7.78
C HIS A 59 7.28 0.45 -9.22
N ASP A 60 8.29 0.10 -10.01
CA ASP A 60 8.12 -0.19 -11.43
C ASP A 60 7.51 -1.58 -11.71
N ALA A 61 7.48 -2.46 -10.70
CA ALA A 61 6.92 -3.80 -10.83
C ALA A 61 6.49 -4.39 -9.48
N ALA A 62 5.61 -5.40 -9.54
CA ALA A 62 5.18 -6.15 -8.36
C ALA A 62 6.34 -6.79 -7.59
N ALA A 63 7.38 -7.27 -8.28
CA ALA A 63 8.57 -7.84 -7.65
C ALA A 63 9.29 -6.84 -6.73
N SER A 64 9.36 -5.56 -7.13
CA SER A 64 9.96 -4.51 -6.31
C SER A 64 9.10 -4.18 -5.08
N VAL A 65 7.76 -4.23 -5.21
CA VAL A 65 6.85 -4.08 -4.06
C VAL A 65 7.05 -5.22 -3.05
N VAL A 66 7.13 -6.46 -3.52
CA VAL A 66 7.35 -7.63 -2.67
C VAL A 66 8.74 -7.61 -2.02
N ALA A 67 9.78 -7.22 -2.75
CA ALA A 67 11.11 -7.07 -2.19
C ALA A 67 11.12 -6.07 -1.03
N ALA A 68 10.46 -4.92 -1.19
CA ALA A 68 10.34 -3.91 -0.15
C ALA A 68 9.56 -4.39 1.09
N ALA A 69 8.71 -5.42 0.98
CA ALA A 69 8.04 -6.01 2.14
C ALA A 69 9.05 -6.65 3.11
N ASN A 70 10.13 -7.24 2.59
CA ASN A 70 11.18 -7.87 3.42
C ASN A 70 12.00 -6.84 4.22
N GLU A 71 11.89 -5.55 3.87
CA GLU A 71 12.66 -4.46 4.45
C GLU A 71 11.77 -3.51 5.29
N ASP A 72 10.55 -3.92 5.63
CA ASP A 72 9.54 -3.05 6.28
C ASP A 72 9.33 -1.74 5.48
N GLY A 73 9.26 -1.86 4.15
CA GLY A 73 9.25 -0.72 3.24
C GLY A 73 7.89 -0.03 3.07
N TRP A 74 6.79 -0.65 3.52
CA TRP A 74 5.42 -0.16 3.38
C TRP A 74 4.48 -0.84 4.39
N ASP A 75 3.33 -0.20 4.66
CA ASP A 75 2.28 -0.72 5.55
C ASP A 75 1.09 -1.29 4.74
N LEU A 76 0.90 -0.82 3.51
CA LEU A 76 -0.14 -1.28 2.58
C LEU A 76 0.40 -1.40 1.15
N ALA A 77 -0.07 -2.41 0.43
CA ALA A 77 0.15 -2.55 -1.01
C ALA A 77 -1.10 -3.15 -1.69
N PHE A 78 -1.21 -2.91 -3.01
CA PHE A 78 -2.24 -3.55 -3.85
C PHE A 78 -1.55 -4.52 -4.80
N LEU A 79 -1.80 -5.81 -4.62
CA LEU A 79 -1.16 -6.91 -5.34
C LEU A 79 -2.17 -8.03 -5.59
N ALA A 80 -1.88 -8.89 -6.58
CA ALA A 80 -2.55 -10.17 -6.69
C ALA A 80 -2.21 -11.03 -5.46
N ILE A 81 -3.21 -11.79 -4.98
CA ILE A 81 -3.01 -12.76 -3.90
C ILE A 81 -2.08 -13.86 -4.41
N ASP A 82 -1.04 -14.13 -3.64
CA ASP A 82 -0.06 -15.18 -3.93
C ASP A 82 0.22 -15.96 -2.63
N PRO A 83 -0.26 -17.22 -2.51
CA PRO A 83 -0.03 -18.05 -1.33
C PRO A 83 1.45 -18.22 -0.99
N ALA A 84 2.35 -18.17 -1.98
CA ALA A 84 3.79 -18.28 -1.74
C ALA A 84 4.39 -17.06 -1.01
N ARG A 85 3.62 -15.98 -0.85
CA ARG A 85 4.01 -14.74 -0.15
C ARG A 85 3.26 -14.55 1.17
N ALA A 86 2.44 -15.51 1.57
CA ALA A 86 1.65 -15.41 2.80
C ALA A 86 2.49 -15.48 4.08
N ASP A 87 3.76 -15.91 3.97
CA ASP A 87 4.76 -15.92 5.04
C ASP A 87 5.18 -14.50 5.47
N ARG A 88 5.03 -13.52 4.57
CA ARG A 88 5.55 -12.15 4.75
C ARG A 88 4.53 -11.05 4.46
N ILE A 89 3.47 -11.35 3.70
CA ILE A 89 2.40 -10.41 3.36
C ILE A 89 1.06 -11.00 3.85
N ALA A 90 0.37 -10.25 4.68
CA ALA A 90 -1.03 -10.52 5.00
C ALA A 90 -1.92 -9.96 3.89
N PHE A 91 -2.73 -10.82 3.26
CA PHE A 91 -3.71 -10.41 2.25
C PHE A 91 -5.09 -10.17 2.89
N SER A 92 -5.82 -9.17 2.41
CA SER A 92 -7.20 -8.90 2.82
C SER A 92 -8.16 -9.97 2.26
N ALA A 93 -9.22 -10.28 3.01
CA ALA A 93 -10.30 -11.19 2.61
C ALA A 93 -11.36 -10.52 1.71
#